data_AF-A0A4U2MHC9-F1
#
_entry.id   AF-A0A4U2MHC9-F1
#
_cell.length_a   1.000
_cell.length_b   1.000
_cell.length_c   1.000
_cell.angle_alpha   90.00
_cell.angle_beta   90.00
_cell.angle_gamma   90.00
#
_symmetry.space_group_name_H-M   'P 1'
#
loop_
_entity.id
_entity.type
_entity.pdbx_description
1 polymer ?
#
loop_
_entity_poly.entity_id
_entity_poly.type
_entity_poly.pdbx_seq_one_letter_code
_entity_poly.pdbx_strand_id
1 'polypeptide(L)' 'MLLKQFKEILEKGAIPIDQSDKLGKSLRQFDEIQYKNETYIIVWHPIYNEFVGSHESGNWISQTDLHKSVWIKNLKDSFV' A
#
# COMPACT_ATOMS: atom_id res chain seq x y z
N MET A 1 4.24 -15.93 14.67
CA MET A 1 5.30 -15.30 13.84
C MET A 1 4.76 -14.17 12.96
N LEU A 2 3.67 -14.37 12.22
CA LEU A 2 3.09 -13.36 11.30
C LEU A 2 2.82 -11.99 11.94
N LEU A 3 2.27 -11.94 13.16
CA LEU A 3 1.95 -10.67 13.83
C LEU A 3 3.20 -9.85 14.20
N LYS A 4 4.32 -10.50 14.53
CA LYS A 4 5.57 -9.81 14.90
C LYS A 4 6.16 -9.12 13.66
N GLN A 5 6.24 -9.84 12.54
CA GLN A 5 6.71 -9.30 11.27
C GLN A 5 5.80 -8.19 10.73
N PHE A 6 4.48 -8.36 10.87
CA PHE A 6 3.52 -7.31 10.51
C PHE A 6 3.78 -6.02 11.29
N LYS A 7 3.94 -6.11 12.62
CA LYS A 7 4.25 -4.95 13.47
C LYS A 7 5.57 -4.29 13.06
N GLU A 8 6.63 -5.08 12.88
CA GLU A 8 7.94 -4.58 12.44
C GLU A 8 7.86 -3.83 11.10
N ILE A 9 7.02 -4.30 10.16
CA ILE A 9 6.85 -3.64 8.85
C ILE A 9 6.02 -2.35 8.98
N LEU A 10 4.97 -2.34 9.80
CA LEU A 10 4.19 -1.12 10.07
C LEU A 10 5.03 -0.03 10.74
N GLU A 11 5.91 -0.41 11.68
CA GLU A 11 6.79 0.51 12.40
C GLU A 11 7.81 1.21 11.48
N LYS A 12 8.15 0.61 10.33
CA LYS A 12 9.04 1.23 9.35
C LYS A 12 8.39 2.40 8.60
N GLY A 13 7.09 2.62 8.72
CA GLY A 13 6.41 3.78 8.12
C GLY A 13 6.30 3.70 6.60
N ALA A 14 6.53 4.83 5.91
CA ALA A 14 6.37 4.98 4.46
C ALA A 14 7.53 4.36 3.66
N ILE A 15 7.69 3.04 3.76
CA ILE A 15 8.73 2.29 3.03
C ILE A 15 8.35 2.10 1.56
N PRO A 16 9.32 2.19 0.63
CA PRO A 16 9.10 1.81 -0.77
C PRO A 16 8.66 0.35 -0.91
N ILE A 17 7.81 0.10 -1.92
CA ILE A 17 7.34 -1.25 -2.26
C ILE A 17 7.90 -1.76 -3.59
N ASP A 18 8.96 -1.12 -4.09
CA ASP A 18 9.64 -1.42 -5.36
C ASP A 18 8.71 -1.50 -6.59
N GLN A 19 7.64 -0.70 -6.56
CA GLN A 19 6.72 -0.51 -7.68
C GLN A 19 6.45 0.97 -7.91
N SER A 20 5.96 1.27 -9.11
CA SER A 20 5.44 2.58 -9.46
C SER A 20 4.00 2.48 -9.91
N ASP A 21 3.25 3.56 -9.72
CA ASP A 21 1.90 3.72 -10.24
C ASP A 21 1.90 3.87 -11.78
N LYS A 22 0.71 4.02 -12.38
CA LYS A 22 0.58 4.14 -13.83
C LYS A 22 1.22 5.40 -14.43
N LEU A 23 1.55 6.38 -13.59
CA LEU A 23 2.19 7.65 -13.97
C LEU A 23 3.70 7.67 -13.66
N GLY A 24 4.24 6.56 -13.14
CA GLY A 24 5.66 6.43 -12.80
C GLY A 24 6.02 6.92 -11.40
N LYS A 25 5.04 7.29 -10.56
CA LYS A 25 5.27 7.65 -9.15
C LYS A 25 5.63 6.39 -8.36
N SER A 26 6.78 6.38 -7.70
CA SER A 26 7.17 5.28 -6.81
C SER A 26 6.19 5.17 -5.64
N LEU A 27 5.68 3.95 -5.44
CA LEU A 27 4.70 3.61 -4.41
C LEU A 27 5.38 3.19 -3.11
N ARG A 28 4.73 3.52 -2.00
CA ARG A 28 5.17 3.27 -0.63
C ARG A 28 4.02 2.73 0.22
N GLN A 29 4.36 2.06 1.31
CA GLN A 29 3.38 1.75 2.36
C GLN A 29 2.70 3.04 2.85
N PHE A 30 1.40 2.96 3.14
CA PHE A 30 0.52 4.07 3.49
C PHE A 30 0.25 5.09 2.37
N ASP A 31 0.64 4.80 1.12
CA ASP A 31 0.10 5.55 -0.01
C ASP A 31 -1.38 5.26 -0.17
N GLU A 32 -2.15 6.33 -0.29
CA GLU A 32 -3.51 6.33 -0.78
C GLU A 32 -3.45 6.35 -2.32
N ILE A 33 -4.13 5.39 -2.94
CA ILE A 33 -4.12 5.17 -4.39
C ILE A 33 -5.55 5.04 -4.92
N GLN A 34 -5.79 5.49 -6.15
CA GLN A 34 -7.04 5.29 -6.85
C GLN A 34 -6.96 4.16 -7.87
N TYR A 35 -7.91 3.23 -7.82
CA TYR A 35 -8.05 2.16 -8.79
C TYR A 35 -9.52 1.85 -9.03
N LYS A 36 -9.95 1.77 -10.30
CA LYS A 36 -11.35 1.54 -10.69
C LYS A 36 -12.38 2.44 -9.96
N ASN A 37 -12.03 3.72 -9.78
CA ASN A 37 -12.83 4.75 -9.08
C ASN A 37 -12.99 4.55 -7.56
N GLU A 38 -12.29 3.58 -6.98
CA GLU A 38 -12.23 3.38 -5.53
C GLU A 38 -10.86 3.77 -5.00
N THR A 39 -10.80 4.08 -3.70
CA THR A 39 -9.60 4.51 -3.00
C THR A 39 -9.10 3.39 -2.09
N TYR A 40 -7.82 3.06 -2.21
CA TYR A 40 -7.17 1.99 -1.46
C TYR A 40 -5.95 2.54 -0.72
N ILE A 41 -5.54 1.85 0.34
CA ILE A 41 -4.31 2.16 1.08
C ILE A 41 -3.34 1.00 0.93
N ILE A 42 -2.10 1.30 0.52
CA ILE A 42 -1.05 0.28 0.42
C ILE A 42 -0.61 -0.16 1.83
N VAL A 43 -0.79 -1.44 2.14
CA VAL A 43 -0.39 -2.04 3.43
C VAL A 43 0.25 -3.42 3.21
N TRP A 44 1.06 -3.86 4.16
CA TRP A 44 1.61 -5.22 4.17
C TRP A 44 0.54 -6.24 4.56
N HIS A 45 0.32 -7.26 3.74
CA HIS A 45 -0.61 -8.35 4.02
C HIS A 45 0.12 -9.52 4.70
N PRO A 46 -0.11 -9.79 6.01
CA PRO A 46 0.70 -10.73 6.78
C PRO A 46 0.50 -12.21 6.41
N ILE A 47 -0.62 -12.57 5.76
CA ILE A 47 -0.87 -13.96 5.34
C ILE A 47 -0.15 -14.27 4.02
N TYR A 48 -0.08 -13.29 3.12
CA TYR A 48 0.49 -13.46 1.78
C TYR A 48 1.94 -12.95 1.68
N ASN A 49 2.42 -12.23 2.70
CA ASN A 49 3.76 -11.65 2.75
C ASN A 49 4.06 -10.74 1.53
N GLU A 50 3.10 -9.89 1.19
CA GLU A 50 3.18 -8.97 0.06
C GLU A 50 2.48 -7.64 0.37
N PHE A 51 2.77 -6.60 -0.41
CA PHE A 51 2.03 -5.34 -0.34
C PHE A 51 0.76 -5.40 -1.18
N VAL A 52 -0.35 -4.97 -0.60
CA VAL A 52 -1.66 -4.94 -1.26
C VAL A 52 -2.29 -3.57 -1.10
N GLY A 53 -3.16 -3.20 -2.05
CA GLY A 53 -4.04 -2.05 -1.88
C GLY A 53 -5.26 -2.49 -1.09
N SER A 54 -5.36 -2.13 0.19
CA SER A 54 -6.49 -2.51 1.05
C SER A 54 -7.63 -1.52 0.93
N HIS A 55 -8.87 -2.03 0.86
CA HIS A 55 -10.11 -1.27 0.90
C HIS A 55 -10.82 -1.45 2.25
N GLU A 56 -11.64 -0.48 2.65
CA GLU A 56 -12.41 -0.56 3.91
C GLU A 56 -13.45 -1.69 3.90
N SER A 57 -13.91 -2.12 2.73
CA SER A 57 -14.86 -3.24 2.59
C SER A 57 -14.24 -4.62 2.86
N GLY A 58 -12.93 -4.68 3.15
CA GLY A 58 -12.17 -5.93 3.29
C GLY A 58 -11.69 -6.54 1.97
N ASN A 59 -11.99 -5.91 0.83
CA ASN A 59 -11.40 -6.26 -0.46
C ASN A 59 -9.97 -5.71 -0.57
N TRP A 60 -9.16 -6.31 -1.46
CA TRP A 60 -7.83 -5.78 -1.76
C TRP A 60 -7.47 -5.92 -3.24
N ILE A 61 -6.55 -5.06 -3.67
CA ILE A 61 -5.85 -5.12 -4.94
C ILE A 61 -4.55 -5.90 -4.73
N SER A 62 -4.31 -6.89 -5.58
CA SER A 62 -3.09 -7.71 -5.55
C SER A 62 -1.83 -6.87 -5.74
N GLN A 63 -0.69 -7.34 -5.23
CA GLN A 63 0.61 -6.70 -5.48
C GLN A 63 0.85 -6.48 -6.98
N THR A 64 0.43 -7.44 -7.82
CA THR A 64 0.62 -7.39 -9.28
C THR A 64 -0.23 -6.35 -9.98
N ASP A 65 -1.31 -5.85 -9.36
CA ASP A 65 -2.22 -4.86 -9.97
C ASP A 65 -1.97 -3.43 -9.48
N LEU A 66 -1.12 -3.23 -8.47
CA LEU A 66 -0.81 -1.91 -7.90
C LEU A 66 -0.30 -0.92 -8.95
N HIS A 67 0.47 -1.37 -9.94
CA HIS A 67 0.96 -0.54 -11.05
C HIS A 67 -0.14 0.08 -11.93
N LYS A 68 -1.39 -0.41 -11.84
CA LYS A 68 -2.54 0.12 -12.58
C LYS A 68 -3.22 1.28 -11.87
N SER A 69 -2.84 1.54 -10.62
CA SER A 69 -3.41 2.59 -9.78
C SER A 69 -2.82 3.97 -10.09
N VAL A 70 -3.40 5.01 -9.50
CA VAL A 70 -2.87 6.39 -9.47
C VAL A 70 -2.58 6.78 -8.03
N TRP A 71 -1.37 7.26 -7.77
CA TRP A 71 -1.01 7.79 -6.46
C TRP A 71 -1.77 9.09 -6.13
N ILE A 72 -2.25 9.23 -4.90
CA ILE A 72 -2.94 10.44 -4.40
C ILE A 72 -2.06 11.17 -3.39
N LYS A 73 -1.73 10.49 -2.28
CA LYS A 73 -0.95 11.05 -1.15
C LYS A 73 -0.39 9.90 -0.31
N ASN A 74 0.60 10.18 0.53
CA ASN A 74 0.97 9.24 1.60
C ASN A 74 0.38 9.72 2.93
N LEU A 75 -0.30 8.82 3.64
CA LEU A 75 -0.95 9.15 4.91
C LEU A 75 0.06 9.47 6.02
N LYS A 76 1.32 9.02 5.92
CA LYS A 76 2.38 9.35 6.89
C LYS A 76 3.00 10.73 6.65
N ASP A 77 2.90 11.29 5.44
CA ASP A 77 3.45 12.61 5.14
C ASP A 77 2.69 13.73 5.91
N SER A 78 1.48 13.47 6.38
CA SER A 78 0.67 14.42 7.18
C SER A 78 0.97 14.41 8.69
N PHE A 79 1.81 13.49 9.17
CA PHE A 79 2.18 13.39 10.60
C PHE A 79 3.62 13.86 10.88
N VAL A 80 4.19 14.66 9.96
CA VAL A 80 5.52 15.28 10.07
C VAL A 80 5.42 16.63 10.77
#